data_AF-X0YZC8-F1
#
_entry.id   AF-X0YZC8-F1
#
_cell.length_a   1.000
_cell.length_b   1.000
_cell.length_c   1.000
_cell.angle_alpha   90.00
_cell.angle_beta   90.00
_cell.angle_gamma   90.00
#
_symmetry.space_group_name_H-M   'P 1'
#
loop_
_entity.id
_entity.type
_entity.pdbx_description
1 polymer ?
#
loop_
_entity_poly.entity_id
_entity_poly.type
_entity_poly.pdbx_seq_one_letter_code
_entity_poly.pdbx_strand_id
1 'polypeptide(L)'
;DWIELHNTTGSTIDIGGWFLSDNDNYFKKYEIAAGTTIQADSYIVFTEDANFGLYAGDPGRIIPFALSEHGETVYLSSGSGGDLDGGYCTKEDFKAAENGVSFGRYTKSAASGYDIDFVAMQSSTMGSVNSDPCVGPIVISEIMYHPDSTGQLNNYAEYVELYNITAGTVSLDDWQLLDETSDIEFYFPSGASLASGQRLLLVKNLVAFEAEFGSPSVTALEYVEGRLSNAGEKIQLSKPGTPEDDFVPYIRV
;
A
#
# COMPACT_ATOMS: atom_id res chain seq x y z
N ASP A 1 -13.69 9.76 -7.78
CA ASP A 1 -13.34 8.75 -6.73
C ASP A 1 -14.53 8.12 -6.04
N TRP A 2 -14.30 7.08 -5.22
CA TRP A 2 -15.30 6.47 -4.35
C TRP A 2 -14.71 5.93 -3.05
N ILE A 3 -15.55 5.88 -2.02
CA ILE A 3 -15.28 5.31 -0.70
C ILE A 3 -16.40 4.31 -0.41
N GLU A 4 -16.05 3.13 0.07
CA GLU A 4 -17.01 2.09 0.46
C GLU A 4 -16.85 1.68 1.91
N LEU A 5 -18.00 1.49 2.57
CA LEU A 5 -18.06 0.95 3.92
C LEU A 5 -18.73 -0.42 3.89
N HIS A 6 -18.11 -1.40 4.55
CA HIS A 6 -18.64 -2.75 4.73
C HIS A 6 -19.08 -2.97 6.18
N ASN A 7 -20.34 -3.36 6.38
CA ASN A 7 -20.81 -3.82 7.67
C ASN A 7 -20.43 -5.28 7.87
N THR A 8 -19.39 -5.55 8.65
CA THR A 8 -18.89 -6.90 8.93
C THR A 8 -19.73 -7.68 9.96
N THR A 9 -20.81 -7.09 10.48
CA THR A 9 -21.61 -7.70 11.55
C THR A 9 -22.83 -8.43 11.00
N GLY A 10 -23.38 -9.33 11.81
CA GLY A 10 -24.64 -10.04 11.51
C GLY A 10 -25.91 -9.22 11.76
N SER A 11 -25.82 -7.90 11.90
CA SER A 11 -26.96 -7.02 12.19
C SER A 11 -26.85 -5.70 11.43
N THR A 12 -27.98 -5.08 11.15
CA THR A 12 -28.00 -3.76 10.49
C THR A 12 -27.37 -2.69 11.39
N ILE A 13 -26.52 -1.84 10.82
CA ILE A 13 -25.87 -0.71 11.50
C ILE A 13 -26.44 0.60 10.94
N ASP A 14 -26.81 1.52 11.82
CA ASP A 14 -27.11 2.91 11.47
C ASP A 14 -25.82 3.73 11.50
N ILE A 15 -25.53 4.39 10.38
CA ILE A 15 -24.37 5.27 10.19
C ILE A 15 -24.81 6.69 9.83
N GLY A 16 -26.10 7.01 9.93
CA GLY A 16 -26.60 8.36 9.72
C GLY A 16 -25.99 9.33 10.73
N GLY A 17 -25.53 10.48 10.25
CA GLY A 17 -24.82 11.50 11.03
C GLY A 17 -23.32 11.25 11.20
N TRP A 18 -22.78 10.14 10.69
CA TRP A 18 -21.32 9.91 10.67
C TRP A 18 -20.67 10.74 9.57
N PHE A 19 -19.34 10.89 9.62
CA PHE A 19 -18.60 11.74 8.71
C PHE A 19 -17.50 11.00 7.95
N LEU A 20 -17.33 11.37 6.68
CA LEU A 20 -16.16 11.06 5.85
C LEU A 20 -15.30 12.31 5.64
N SER A 21 -13.99 12.12 5.63
CA SER A 21 -13.00 13.17 5.35
C SER A 21 -11.67 12.58 4.87
N ASP A 22 -10.92 13.35 4.08
CA ASP A 22 -9.53 13.15 3.66
C ASP A 22 -8.53 13.98 4.52
N ASN A 23 -9.01 14.68 5.56
CA ASN A 23 -8.22 15.67 6.29
C ASN A 23 -8.38 15.58 7.80
N ASP A 24 -7.27 15.38 8.51
CA ASP A 24 -7.20 15.23 9.97
C ASP A 24 -7.42 16.51 10.78
N ASN A 25 -7.38 17.67 10.12
CA ASN A 25 -7.76 18.94 10.74
C ASN A 25 -9.25 19.23 10.57
N TYR A 26 -9.95 18.48 9.71
CA TYR A 26 -11.35 18.72 9.35
C TYR A 26 -12.11 17.40 9.16
N PHE A 27 -12.49 16.72 10.25
CA PHE A 27 -13.23 15.45 10.15
C PHE A 27 -14.67 15.57 9.62
N LYS A 28 -15.24 16.78 9.56
CA LYS A 28 -16.66 17.03 9.21
C LYS A 28 -16.84 17.50 7.76
N LYS A 29 -16.14 16.90 6.80
CA LYS A 29 -16.23 17.31 5.37
C LYS A 29 -17.51 16.82 4.69
N TYR A 30 -17.88 15.55 4.89
CA TYR A 30 -19.12 14.97 4.38
C TYR A 30 -19.89 14.27 5.50
N GLU A 31 -21.10 14.72 5.81
CA GLU A 31 -22.03 14.06 6.75
C GLU A 31 -22.93 13.07 6.01
N ILE A 32 -22.97 11.84 6.48
CA ILE A 32 -23.84 10.80 5.95
C ILE A 32 -25.29 11.09 6.38
N ALA A 33 -26.22 11.09 5.44
CA ALA A 33 -27.61 11.46 5.70
C ALA A 33 -28.24 10.65 6.86
N ALA A 34 -29.03 11.31 7.70
CA ALA A 34 -29.71 10.68 8.83
C ALA A 34 -30.59 9.49 8.37
N GLY A 35 -30.55 8.40 9.14
CA GLY A 35 -31.28 7.16 8.82
C GLY A 35 -30.62 6.26 7.76
N THR A 36 -29.41 6.61 7.29
CA THR A 36 -28.62 5.73 6.43
C THR A 36 -28.19 4.50 7.21
N THR A 37 -28.59 3.32 6.74
CA THR A 37 -28.23 2.04 7.35
C THR A 37 -27.49 1.15 6.39
N ILE A 38 -26.56 0.36 6.91
CA ILE A 38 -25.92 -0.74 6.18
C ILE A 38 -26.49 -2.04 6.73
N GLN A 39 -27.11 -2.85 5.87
CA GLN A 39 -27.61 -4.17 6.27
C GLN A 39 -26.47 -5.10 6.72
N ALA A 40 -26.81 -6.19 7.43
CA ALA A 40 -25.83 -7.20 7.82
C ALA A 40 -25.03 -7.68 6.60
N ASP A 41 -23.71 -7.78 6.75
CA ASP A 41 -22.76 -8.22 5.72
C ASP A 41 -22.89 -7.51 4.36
N SER A 42 -23.35 -6.25 4.38
CA SER A 42 -23.60 -5.46 3.16
C SER A 42 -22.69 -4.25 3.05
N TYR A 43 -22.67 -3.67 1.86
CA TYR A 43 -21.81 -2.55 1.48
C TYR A 43 -22.64 -1.30 1.21
N ILE A 44 -22.05 -0.13 1.42
CA ILE A 44 -22.56 1.15 0.94
C ILE A 44 -21.43 1.96 0.32
N VAL A 45 -21.72 2.62 -0.80
CA VAL A 45 -20.73 3.35 -1.60
C VAL A 45 -21.08 4.82 -1.62
N PHE A 46 -20.08 5.65 -1.36
CA PHE A 46 -20.11 7.10 -1.55
C PHE A 46 -19.18 7.45 -2.70
N THR A 47 -19.64 8.27 -3.64
CA THR A 47 -18.84 8.68 -4.79
C THR A 47 -18.59 10.17 -4.75
N GLU A 48 -17.48 10.59 -5.35
CA GLU A 48 -17.15 12.00 -5.49
C GLU A 48 -18.26 12.77 -6.22
N ASP A 49 -18.73 12.25 -7.35
CA ASP A 49 -19.75 12.94 -8.18
C ASP A 49 -21.10 13.06 -7.48
N ALA A 50 -21.49 12.06 -6.69
CA ALA A 50 -22.82 12.05 -6.06
C ALA A 50 -22.83 12.64 -4.66
N ASN A 51 -21.75 12.49 -3.88
CA ASN A 51 -21.78 12.70 -2.44
C ASN A 51 -20.83 13.81 -1.97
N PHE A 52 -19.52 13.69 -2.18
CA PHE A 52 -18.55 14.51 -1.47
C PHE A 52 -17.71 15.46 -2.34
N GLY A 53 -17.81 15.36 -3.67
CA GLY A 53 -17.04 16.15 -4.61
C GLY A 53 -17.53 17.58 -4.83
N LEU A 54 -16.71 18.38 -5.52
CA LEU A 54 -16.98 19.81 -5.79
C LEU A 54 -18.31 20.07 -6.51
N TYR A 55 -18.77 19.12 -7.32
CA TYR A 55 -20.02 19.23 -8.08
C TYR A 55 -21.17 18.39 -7.52
N ALA A 56 -20.95 17.64 -6.43
CA ALA A 56 -22.00 16.85 -5.78
C ALA A 56 -23.12 17.75 -5.21
N GLY A 57 -24.36 17.36 -5.45
CA GLY A 57 -25.56 18.05 -4.95
C GLY A 57 -26.04 17.58 -3.58
N ASP A 58 -25.31 16.68 -2.92
CA ASP A 58 -25.69 16.09 -1.63
C ASP A 58 -25.64 17.14 -0.50
N PRO A 59 -26.74 17.34 0.26
CA PRO A 59 -26.76 18.25 1.40
C PRO A 59 -25.75 17.91 2.50
N GLY A 60 -25.33 16.65 2.61
CA GLY A 60 -24.29 16.19 3.53
C GLY A 60 -22.89 16.72 3.20
N ARG A 61 -22.67 17.25 1.99
CA ARG A 61 -21.39 17.84 1.58
C ARG A 61 -21.19 19.22 2.18
N ILE A 62 -20.45 19.28 3.28
CA ILE A 62 -20.12 20.51 4.00
C ILE A 62 -18.89 21.17 3.35
N ILE A 63 -17.83 20.39 3.11
CA ILE A 63 -16.61 20.81 2.43
C ILE A 63 -16.29 19.78 1.35
N PRO A 64 -16.20 20.17 0.07
CA PRO A 64 -15.89 19.21 -0.98
C PRO A 64 -14.47 18.66 -0.85
N PHE A 65 -14.28 17.42 -1.26
CA PHE A 65 -12.97 16.81 -1.41
C PHE A 65 -12.94 15.79 -2.55
N ALA A 66 -11.73 15.36 -2.92
CA ALA A 66 -11.44 14.30 -3.88
C ALA A 66 -10.29 13.46 -3.30
N LEU A 67 -10.03 12.28 -3.86
CA LEU A 67 -8.91 11.43 -3.47
C LEU A 67 -7.75 11.61 -4.46
N SER A 68 -6.53 11.68 -3.96
CA SER A 68 -5.33 11.80 -4.79
C SER A 68 -4.72 10.45 -5.16
N GLU A 69 -4.32 10.28 -6.43
CA GLU A 69 -3.56 9.10 -6.89
C GLU A 69 -2.15 9.02 -6.27
N HIS A 70 -1.68 10.07 -5.59
CA HIS A 70 -0.41 10.09 -4.86
C HIS A 70 -0.50 9.46 -3.46
N GLY A 71 -1.72 9.12 -3.02
CA GLY A 71 -1.99 8.54 -1.72
C GLY A 71 -2.38 9.57 -0.68
N GLU A 72 -3.39 9.23 0.12
CA GLU A 72 -3.96 10.07 1.17
C GLU A 72 -4.47 9.20 2.33
N THR A 73 -5.12 9.82 3.30
CA THR A 73 -5.80 9.11 4.39
C THR A 73 -7.28 9.44 4.39
N VAL A 74 -8.14 8.43 4.38
CA VAL A 74 -9.58 8.58 4.55
C VAL A 74 -9.95 8.28 6.00
N TYR A 75 -10.79 9.13 6.58
CA TYR A 75 -11.29 9.04 7.94
C TYR A 75 -12.79 8.78 7.93
N LEU A 76 -13.22 7.84 8.77
CA LEU A 76 -14.61 7.61 9.14
C LEU A 76 -14.78 7.95 10.61
N SER A 77 -15.56 8.98 10.91
CA SER A 77 -15.80 9.44 12.29
C SER A 77 -17.27 9.28 12.67
N SER A 78 -17.55 8.76 13.85
CA SER A 78 -18.91 8.70 14.36
C SER A 78 -19.43 10.10 14.69
N GLY A 79 -20.71 10.31 14.44
CA GLY A 79 -21.37 11.58 14.65
C GLY A 79 -22.87 11.44 14.78
N SER A 80 -23.49 12.47 15.33
CA SER A 80 -24.93 12.59 15.46
C SER A 80 -25.34 14.07 15.45
N GLY A 81 -26.48 14.40 14.82
CA GLY A 81 -27.05 15.74 14.85
C GLY A 81 -26.13 16.85 14.32
N GLY A 82 -25.26 16.54 13.35
CA GLY A 82 -24.30 17.49 12.80
C GLY A 82 -23.03 17.66 13.63
N ASP A 83 -22.80 16.88 14.70
CA ASP A 83 -21.59 16.94 15.53
C ASP A 83 -20.88 15.59 15.64
N LEU A 84 -19.58 15.62 15.92
CA LEU A 84 -18.82 14.40 16.25
C LEU A 84 -19.28 13.91 17.63
N ASP A 85 -19.68 12.64 17.69
CA ASP A 85 -20.29 12.04 18.87
C ASP A 85 -19.85 10.56 18.96
N GLY A 86 -19.82 9.99 20.16
CA GLY A 86 -19.44 8.59 20.39
C GLY A 86 -17.92 8.30 20.39
N GLY A 87 -17.09 9.25 19.96
CA GLY A 87 -15.63 9.18 20.07
C GLY A 87 -14.93 8.14 19.18
N TYR A 88 -15.66 7.48 18.27
CA TYR A 88 -15.08 6.53 17.34
C TYR A 88 -14.57 7.26 16.10
N CYS A 89 -13.31 6.99 15.74
CA CYS A 89 -12.71 7.40 14.49
C CYS A 89 -11.80 6.27 14.02
N THR A 90 -11.99 5.83 12.78
CA THR A 90 -11.07 4.93 12.09
C THR A 90 -10.56 5.60 10.83
N LYS A 91 -9.41 5.14 10.35
CA LYS A 91 -8.80 5.67 9.14
C LYS A 91 -8.16 4.56 8.33
N GLU A 92 -8.09 4.77 7.03
CA GLU A 92 -7.25 3.98 6.13
C GLU A 92 -6.30 4.91 5.38
N ASP A 93 -5.02 4.59 5.42
CA ASP A 93 -3.97 5.25 4.64
C ASP A 93 -3.73 4.40 3.38
N PHE A 94 -3.76 5.04 2.23
CA PHE A 94 -3.36 4.42 0.98
C PHE A 94 -2.23 5.24 0.36
N LYS A 95 -1.28 4.54 -0.26
CA LYS A 95 -0.14 5.16 -0.92
C LYS A 95 -0.46 5.43 -2.39
N ALA A 96 0.52 5.96 -3.11
CA ALA A 96 0.39 6.17 -4.53
C ALA A 96 -0.10 4.91 -5.25
N ALA A 97 -1.00 5.12 -6.21
CA ALA A 97 -1.78 4.08 -6.86
C ALA A 97 -1.53 4.07 -8.36
N GLU A 98 -1.78 2.92 -9.01
CA GLU A 98 -2.02 2.96 -10.44
C GLU A 98 -3.43 3.48 -10.73
N ASN A 99 -3.56 4.20 -11.85
CA ASN A 99 -4.86 4.67 -12.31
C ASN A 99 -5.85 3.51 -12.51
N GLY A 100 -7.03 3.65 -11.89
CA GLY A 100 -8.08 2.63 -11.95
C GLY A 100 -7.89 1.45 -10.99
N VAL A 101 -6.85 1.44 -10.15
CA VAL A 101 -6.64 0.42 -9.12
C VAL A 101 -7.22 0.89 -7.79
N SER A 102 -8.21 0.16 -7.27
CA SER A 102 -8.79 0.42 -5.95
C SER A 102 -7.99 -0.23 -4.84
N PHE A 103 -8.01 0.36 -3.65
CA PHE A 103 -7.52 -0.29 -2.42
C PHE A 103 -8.68 -0.88 -1.63
N GLY A 104 -8.42 -2.00 -0.96
CA GLY A 104 -9.42 -2.69 -0.15
C GLY A 104 -8.80 -3.43 1.02
N ARG A 105 -9.64 -3.86 1.96
CA ARG A 105 -9.24 -4.71 3.08
C ARG A 105 -9.09 -6.15 2.61
N TYR A 106 -7.97 -6.78 2.93
CA TYR A 106 -7.70 -8.20 2.70
C TYR A 106 -7.26 -8.89 3.99
N THR A 107 -7.94 -9.98 4.35
CA THR A 107 -7.62 -10.74 5.58
C THR A 107 -6.60 -11.84 5.25
N LYS A 108 -5.38 -11.74 5.78
CA LYS A 108 -4.30 -12.71 5.51
C LYS A 108 -4.45 -14.02 6.27
N SER A 109 -5.01 -13.99 7.47
CA SER A 109 -5.25 -15.19 8.26
C SER A 109 -6.62 -15.16 8.94
N ALA A 110 -7.33 -16.29 8.88
CA ALA A 110 -8.67 -16.42 9.47
C ALA A 110 -8.68 -16.38 11.01
N ALA A 111 -7.49 -16.44 11.63
CA ALA A 111 -7.34 -16.41 13.08
C ALA A 111 -7.35 -14.95 13.56
N SER A 112 -8.52 -14.49 14.01
CA SER A 112 -8.77 -13.22 14.70
C SER A 112 -8.36 -11.99 13.89
N GLY A 113 -9.34 -11.24 13.36
CA GLY A 113 -9.25 -10.08 12.44
C GLY A 113 -8.32 -8.91 12.80
N TYR A 114 -7.09 -9.22 13.16
CA TYR A 114 -5.94 -8.39 13.47
C TYR A 114 -4.91 -8.43 12.34
N ASP A 115 -5.09 -9.30 11.35
CA ASP A 115 -4.18 -9.47 10.22
C ASP A 115 -4.89 -9.07 8.91
N ILE A 116 -5.26 -7.80 8.86
CA ILE A 116 -5.95 -7.17 7.73
C ILE A 116 -5.00 -6.13 7.15
N ASP A 117 -4.71 -6.26 5.86
CA ASP A 117 -4.00 -5.23 5.12
C ASP A 117 -4.98 -4.43 4.24
N PHE A 118 -4.71 -3.13 4.09
CA PHE A 118 -5.38 -2.28 3.11
C PHE A 118 -4.45 -2.11 1.91
N VAL A 119 -4.75 -2.81 0.81
CA VAL A 119 -3.81 -3.01 -0.31
C VAL A 119 -4.50 -2.82 -1.65
N ALA A 120 -3.70 -2.59 -2.69
CA ALA A 120 -4.17 -2.53 -4.07
C ALA A 120 -4.87 -3.84 -4.47
N MET A 121 -5.98 -3.74 -5.20
CA MET A 121 -6.85 -4.85 -5.58
C MET A 121 -6.77 -5.15 -7.08
N GLN A 122 -6.80 -6.43 -7.45
CA GLN A 122 -6.74 -6.87 -8.86
C GLN A 122 -7.87 -6.31 -9.72
N SER A 123 -9.03 -6.03 -9.12
CA SER A 123 -10.16 -5.41 -9.79
C SER A 123 -10.98 -4.59 -8.81
N SER A 124 -11.61 -3.51 -9.28
CA SER A 124 -12.59 -2.78 -8.47
C SER A 124 -13.86 -3.58 -8.26
N THR A 125 -14.33 -3.61 -7.01
CA THR A 125 -15.47 -4.42 -6.55
C THR A 125 -16.53 -3.58 -5.86
N MET A 126 -16.83 -2.41 -6.41
CA MET A 126 -17.83 -1.48 -5.87
C MET A 126 -19.16 -2.19 -5.55
N GLY A 127 -19.60 -2.09 -4.31
CA GLY A 127 -20.80 -2.69 -3.73
C GLY A 127 -20.69 -4.20 -3.46
N SER A 128 -19.48 -4.78 -3.42
CA SER A 128 -19.26 -6.23 -3.41
C SER A 128 -18.00 -6.61 -2.64
N VAL A 129 -17.81 -7.91 -2.42
CA VAL A 129 -16.60 -8.45 -1.78
C VAL A 129 -15.35 -8.05 -2.57
N ASN A 130 -14.33 -7.56 -1.85
CA ASN A 130 -13.02 -7.22 -2.41
C ASN A 130 -12.42 -8.38 -3.22
N SER A 131 -11.75 -8.06 -4.31
CA SER A 131 -10.97 -9.05 -5.06
C SER A 131 -9.72 -9.46 -4.27
N ASP A 132 -8.95 -10.39 -4.84
CA ASP A 132 -7.61 -10.67 -4.34
C ASP A 132 -6.70 -9.43 -4.51
N PRO A 133 -5.65 -9.29 -3.65
CA PRO A 133 -4.66 -8.24 -3.78
C PRO A 133 -3.88 -8.32 -5.10
N CYS A 134 -3.45 -7.16 -5.60
CA CYS A 134 -2.40 -7.09 -6.59
C CYS A 134 -1.09 -7.60 -5.96
N VAL A 135 -0.41 -8.50 -6.67
CA VAL A 135 0.90 -9.03 -6.28
C VAL A 135 1.83 -8.94 -7.47
N GLY A 136 3.02 -8.37 -7.26
CA GLY A 136 4.03 -8.26 -8.29
C GLY A 136 3.79 -7.08 -9.25
N PRO A 137 4.50 -7.03 -10.38
CA PRO A 137 5.04 -8.17 -11.13
C PRO A 137 6.38 -8.72 -10.62
N ILE A 138 7.09 -7.97 -9.78
CA ILE A 138 8.30 -8.42 -9.08
C ILE A 138 8.01 -8.49 -7.60
N VAL A 139 8.44 -9.55 -6.94
CA VAL A 139 8.27 -9.73 -5.50
C VAL A 139 9.63 -9.82 -4.82
N ILE A 140 9.69 -9.41 -3.56
CA ILE A 140 10.79 -9.78 -2.67
C ILE A 140 10.55 -11.24 -2.27
N SER A 141 11.40 -12.15 -2.74
CA SER A 141 11.25 -13.59 -2.48
C SER A 141 12.07 -14.08 -1.30
N GLU A 142 13.18 -13.42 -0.99
CA GLU A 142 14.04 -13.77 0.14
C GLU A 142 14.73 -12.53 0.73
N ILE A 143 14.94 -12.54 2.04
CA ILE A 143 15.70 -11.51 2.76
C ILE A 143 16.67 -12.23 3.70
N MET A 144 17.96 -11.98 3.52
CA MET A 144 19.00 -12.37 4.47
C MET A 144 19.46 -11.13 5.23
N TYR A 145 18.78 -10.84 6.34
CA TYR A 145 18.98 -9.62 7.11
C TYR A 145 20.05 -9.74 8.20
N HIS A 146 20.51 -10.95 8.51
CA HIS A 146 21.50 -11.21 9.55
C HIS A 146 22.29 -12.51 9.25
N PRO A 147 23.31 -12.45 8.37
CA PRO A 147 24.19 -13.58 8.09
C PRO A 147 24.95 -14.08 9.34
N ASP A 148 25.27 -15.37 9.39
CA ASP A 148 25.95 -15.97 10.54
C ASP A 148 27.38 -15.43 10.70
N SER A 149 27.78 -15.20 11.95
CA SER A 149 28.80 -14.24 12.34
C SER A 149 30.24 -14.75 12.37
N THR A 150 30.51 -16.00 12.02
CA THR A 150 31.79 -16.63 12.38
C THR A 150 33.01 -16.05 11.64
N GLY A 151 32.80 -15.24 10.59
CA GLY A 151 33.82 -14.45 9.89
C GLY A 151 33.77 -12.94 10.16
N GLN A 152 34.92 -12.26 10.01
CA GLN A 152 35.12 -10.82 10.26
C GLN A 152 34.36 -9.85 9.31
N LEU A 153 33.52 -10.37 8.39
CA LEU A 153 32.80 -9.62 7.35
C LEU A 153 31.26 -9.69 7.47
N ASN A 154 30.72 -10.31 8.54
CA ASN A 154 29.35 -10.86 8.55
C ASN A 154 28.19 -9.85 8.40
N ASN A 155 28.36 -8.58 8.79
CA ASN A 155 27.28 -7.59 8.70
C ASN A 155 27.14 -6.98 7.29
N TYR A 156 27.92 -7.46 6.31
CA TYR A 156 27.93 -6.94 4.95
C TYR A 156 27.56 -7.97 3.90
N ALA A 157 27.26 -9.21 4.29
CA ALA A 157 26.80 -10.27 3.39
C ALA A 157 25.26 -10.29 3.24
N GLU A 158 24.57 -9.30 3.83
CA GLU A 158 23.12 -9.14 3.73
C GLU A 158 22.65 -9.01 2.28
N TYR A 159 21.47 -9.54 1.98
CA TYR A 159 20.86 -9.40 0.67
C TYR A 159 19.34 -9.42 0.68
N VAL A 160 18.77 -8.84 -0.38
CA VAL A 160 17.36 -8.95 -0.77
C VAL A 160 17.30 -9.63 -2.13
N GLU A 161 16.52 -10.70 -2.25
CA GLU A 161 16.28 -11.37 -3.53
C GLU A 161 14.95 -10.92 -4.13
N LEU A 162 15.01 -10.51 -5.39
CA LEU A 162 13.84 -10.18 -6.20
C LEU A 162 13.53 -11.29 -7.19
N TYR A 163 12.26 -11.55 -7.42
CA TYR A 163 11.77 -12.59 -8.33
C TYR A 163 10.66 -12.06 -9.23
N ASN A 164 10.79 -12.28 -10.55
CA ASN A 164 9.72 -11.99 -11.50
C ASN A 164 8.73 -13.17 -11.57
N ILE A 165 7.52 -12.95 -11.03
CA ILE A 165 6.44 -13.95 -10.99
C ILE A 165 5.61 -14.01 -12.27
N THR A 166 5.87 -13.13 -13.23
CA THR A 166 5.08 -13.03 -14.47
C THR A 166 5.61 -13.93 -15.57
N ALA A 167 4.79 -14.12 -16.61
CA ALA A 167 5.18 -14.85 -17.83
C ALA A 167 6.01 -14.00 -18.81
N GLY A 168 6.28 -12.73 -18.50
CA GLY A 168 6.96 -11.78 -19.39
C GLY A 168 8.23 -11.19 -18.76
N THR A 169 9.00 -10.47 -19.57
CA THR A 169 10.09 -9.63 -19.07
C THR A 169 9.52 -8.35 -18.46
N VAL A 170 10.00 -7.99 -17.28
CA VAL A 170 9.65 -6.75 -16.58
C VAL A 170 10.86 -5.83 -16.60
N SER A 171 10.68 -4.59 -17.08
CA SER A 171 11.68 -3.54 -16.92
C SER A 171 11.68 -3.06 -15.47
N LEU A 172 12.88 -2.85 -14.93
CA LEU A 172 13.11 -2.24 -13.62
C LEU A 172 13.61 -0.79 -13.75
N ASP A 173 13.48 -0.17 -14.92
CA ASP A 173 13.90 1.22 -15.13
C ASP A 173 13.23 2.14 -14.10
N ASP A 174 14.05 2.91 -13.38
CA ASP A 174 13.64 3.85 -12.33
C ASP A 174 12.84 3.20 -11.19
N TRP A 175 12.90 1.88 -11.00
CA TRP A 175 12.40 1.25 -9.78
C TRP A 175 13.30 1.62 -8.60
N GLN A 176 12.75 1.50 -7.39
CA GLN A 176 13.50 1.72 -6.16
C GLN A 176 13.23 0.67 -5.10
N LEU A 177 14.26 0.35 -4.31
CA LEU A 177 14.13 -0.33 -3.03
C LEU A 177 14.58 0.62 -1.92
N LEU A 178 13.68 0.92 -0.99
CA LEU A 178 13.93 1.77 0.17
C LEU A 178 13.63 1.02 1.46
N ASP A 179 14.29 1.35 2.56
CA ASP A 179 13.82 1.00 3.91
C ASP A 179 12.88 2.08 4.49
N GLU A 180 12.44 1.90 5.74
CA GLU A 180 11.54 2.85 6.40
C GLU A 180 12.21 4.14 6.88
N THR A 181 13.54 4.17 6.99
CA THR A 181 14.33 5.32 7.46
C THR A 181 15.05 6.05 6.33
N SER A 182 14.97 5.53 5.09
CA SER A 182 15.79 5.94 3.95
C SER A 182 17.30 5.74 4.19
N ASP A 183 17.70 4.79 5.04
CA ASP A 183 19.12 4.46 5.22
C ASP A 183 19.61 3.57 4.07
N ILE A 184 18.78 2.62 3.62
CA ILE A 184 18.95 1.89 2.36
C ILE A 184 18.16 2.62 1.28
N GLU A 185 18.87 3.20 0.30
CA GLU A 185 18.26 3.67 -0.94
C GLU A 185 18.96 3.02 -2.14
N PHE A 186 18.18 2.30 -2.95
CA PHE A 186 18.68 1.70 -4.19
C PHE A 186 17.76 2.03 -5.36
N TYR A 187 18.31 2.70 -6.36
CA TYR A 187 17.64 2.97 -7.63
C TYR A 187 18.18 2.02 -8.70
N PHE A 188 17.27 1.33 -9.39
CA PHE A 188 17.66 0.39 -10.42
C PHE A 188 18.25 1.14 -11.63
N PRO A 189 19.38 0.66 -12.18
CA PRO A 189 20.02 1.34 -13.30
C PRO A 189 19.19 1.20 -14.58
N SER A 190 19.26 2.22 -15.44
CA SER A 190 18.61 2.16 -16.76
C SER A 190 19.07 0.94 -17.57
N GLY A 191 18.10 0.26 -18.18
CA GLY A 191 18.25 -1.01 -18.89
C GLY A 191 18.09 -2.25 -18.00
N ALA A 192 17.93 -2.11 -16.69
CA ALA A 192 17.68 -3.23 -15.79
C ALA A 192 16.34 -3.89 -16.13
N SER A 193 16.34 -5.22 -16.22
CA SER A 193 15.12 -6.00 -16.44
C SER A 193 15.28 -7.42 -15.92
N LEU A 194 14.18 -8.06 -15.57
CA LEU A 194 14.12 -9.48 -15.23
C LEU A 194 13.21 -10.18 -16.23
N ALA A 195 13.72 -11.19 -16.94
CA ALA A 195 12.87 -12.06 -17.74
C ALA A 195 11.95 -12.92 -16.85
N SER A 196 10.96 -13.56 -17.46
CA SER A 196 10.02 -14.45 -16.76
C SER A 196 10.76 -15.47 -15.89
N GLY A 197 10.40 -15.54 -14.61
CA GLY A 197 10.98 -16.49 -13.66
C GLY A 197 12.44 -16.22 -13.30
N GLN A 198 13.04 -15.09 -13.70
CA GLN A 198 14.39 -14.73 -13.28
C GLN A 198 14.41 -14.12 -11.87
N ARG A 199 15.58 -14.24 -11.23
CA ARG A 199 15.89 -13.66 -9.94
C ARG A 199 17.03 -12.65 -10.06
N LEU A 200 17.06 -11.68 -9.15
CA LEU A 200 18.13 -10.70 -9.01
C LEU A 200 18.42 -10.51 -7.53
N LEU A 201 19.70 -10.42 -7.17
CA LEU A 201 20.14 -10.14 -5.81
C LEU A 201 20.52 -8.67 -5.66
N LEU A 202 20.00 -8.01 -4.64
CA LEU A 202 20.52 -6.76 -4.12
C LEU A 202 21.36 -7.09 -2.89
N VAL A 203 22.68 -6.95 -2.99
CA VAL A 203 23.63 -7.34 -1.95
C VAL A 203 24.25 -6.11 -1.31
N LYS A 204 24.53 -6.15 0.00
CA LYS A 204 25.20 -5.03 0.67
C LYS A 204 26.65 -4.86 0.20
N ASN A 205 27.35 -5.98 0.07
CA ASN A 205 28.73 -6.04 -0.40
C ASN A 205 28.96 -7.40 -1.06
N LEU A 206 29.28 -7.40 -2.34
CA LEU A 206 29.47 -8.60 -3.16
C LEU A 206 30.65 -9.43 -2.65
N VAL A 207 31.76 -8.81 -2.22
CA VAL A 207 32.91 -9.56 -1.70
C VAL A 207 32.55 -10.30 -0.40
N ALA A 208 31.81 -9.65 0.51
CA ALA A 208 31.33 -10.28 1.73
C ALA A 208 30.28 -11.37 1.43
N PHE A 209 29.36 -11.11 0.51
CA PHE A 209 28.39 -12.09 0.02
C PHE A 209 29.09 -13.32 -0.54
N GLU A 210 30.07 -13.16 -1.44
CA GLU A 210 30.77 -14.29 -2.05
C GLU A 210 31.64 -15.07 -1.06
N ALA A 211 32.19 -14.40 -0.05
CA ALA A 211 32.93 -15.05 1.03
C ALA A 211 32.03 -15.94 1.89
N GLU A 212 30.77 -15.54 2.10
CA GLU A 212 29.81 -16.26 2.94
C GLU A 212 29.03 -17.33 2.15
N PHE A 213 28.50 -16.97 0.98
CA PHE A 213 27.56 -17.79 0.20
C PHE A 213 28.15 -18.34 -1.10
N GLY A 214 29.34 -17.91 -1.50
CA GLY A 214 29.93 -18.21 -2.81
C GLY A 214 29.44 -17.29 -3.93
N SER A 215 29.99 -17.45 -5.14
CA SER A 215 29.60 -16.62 -6.28
C SER A 215 28.11 -16.78 -6.63
N PRO A 216 27.38 -15.66 -6.84
CA PRO A 216 25.96 -15.71 -7.14
C PRO A 216 25.71 -16.39 -8.50
N SER A 217 24.65 -17.18 -8.57
CA SER A 217 24.21 -17.84 -9.82
C SER A 217 23.31 -16.97 -10.70
N VAL A 218 22.94 -15.79 -10.19
CA VAL A 218 22.10 -14.77 -10.84
C VAL A 218 22.79 -13.41 -10.76
N THR A 219 22.25 -12.42 -11.48
CA THR A 219 22.74 -11.04 -11.39
C THR A 219 22.68 -10.54 -9.95
N ALA A 220 23.79 -10.01 -9.45
CA ALA A 220 23.88 -9.33 -8.16
C ALA A 220 24.25 -7.86 -8.39
N LEU A 221 23.48 -6.96 -7.79
CA LEU A 221 23.75 -5.51 -7.76
C LEU A 221 24.05 -5.11 -6.32
N GLU A 222 25.01 -4.21 -6.13
CA GLU A 222 25.41 -3.73 -4.80
C GLU A 222 24.66 -2.44 -4.42
N TYR A 223 24.13 -2.36 -3.20
CA TYR A 223 23.62 -1.10 -2.62
C TYR A 223 24.63 -0.51 -1.62
N VAL A 224 24.97 0.77 -1.81
CA VAL A 224 26.15 1.38 -1.16
C VAL A 224 25.84 1.95 0.22
N GLU A 225 24.66 2.53 0.41
CA GLU A 225 24.26 3.16 1.67
C GLU A 225 23.45 2.20 2.55
N GLY A 226 23.39 2.52 3.85
CA GLY A 226 22.66 1.72 4.83
C GLY A 226 23.11 0.27 4.97
N ARG A 227 22.35 -0.50 5.75
CA ARG A 227 22.39 -1.95 5.85
C ARG A 227 21.13 -2.40 6.56
N LEU A 228 20.78 -3.68 6.46
CA LEU A 228 19.65 -4.20 7.20
C LEU A 228 19.95 -4.13 8.71
N SER A 229 18.93 -3.83 9.50
CA SER A 229 19.07 -3.43 10.91
C SER A 229 19.52 -4.57 11.82
N ASN A 230 19.48 -5.82 11.35
CA ASN A 230 19.66 -7.04 12.13
C ASN A 230 18.64 -7.20 13.29
N ALA A 231 17.67 -6.29 13.41
CA ALA A 231 16.70 -6.20 14.51
C ALA A 231 15.23 -6.13 14.02
N GLY A 232 15.02 -6.31 12.71
CA GLY A 232 13.74 -6.10 12.04
C GLY A 232 13.62 -4.66 11.53
N GLU A 233 13.13 -4.52 10.30
CA GLU A 233 12.78 -3.26 9.65
C GLU A 233 11.81 -3.55 8.51
N LYS A 234 11.27 -2.49 7.90
CA LYS A 234 10.51 -2.61 6.65
C LYS A 234 11.39 -2.20 5.48
N ILE A 235 11.39 -3.02 4.45
CA ILE A 235 11.88 -2.67 3.11
C ILE A 235 10.69 -2.62 2.14
N GLN A 236 10.78 -1.76 1.14
CA GLN A 236 9.74 -1.53 0.17
C GLN A 236 10.33 -1.48 -1.24
N LEU A 237 9.84 -2.36 -2.10
CA LEU A 237 10.03 -2.25 -3.55
C LEU A 237 8.92 -1.36 -4.12
N SER A 238 9.30 -0.37 -4.92
CA SER A 238 8.36 0.52 -5.60
C SER A 238 8.75 0.71 -7.05
N LYS A 239 7.75 0.88 -7.91
CA LYS A 239 7.93 1.21 -9.33
C LYS A 239 7.47 2.65 -9.60
N PRO A 240 8.01 3.32 -10.63
CA PRO A 240 7.51 4.62 -11.02
C PRO A 240 6.08 4.49 -11.55
N GLY A 241 5.22 5.43 -11.15
CA GLY A 241 3.90 5.64 -11.73
C GLY A 241 3.97 6.49 -12.99
N THR A 242 2.81 6.98 -13.43
CA THR A 242 2.75 7.93 -14.55
C THR A 242 3.32 9.27 -14.10
N PRO A 243 4.30 9.87 -14.80
CA PRO A 243 4.79 11.20 -14.45
C PRO A 243 3.68 12.26 -14.54
N GLU A 244 3.64 13.16 -13.56
CA GLU A 244 2.69 14.27 -13.49
C GLU A 244 3.43 15.57 -13.18
N ASP A 245 3.33 16.55 -14.08
CA ASP A 245 4.06 17.82 -14.01
C ASP A 245 5.57 17.62 -13.71
N ASP A 246 6.01 17.98 -12.49
CA ASP A 246 7.40 17.90 -12.02
C ASP A 246 7.63 16.75 -11.01
N PHE A 247 6.70 15.79 -10.91
CA PHE A 247 6.70 14.71 -9.93
C PHE A 247 6.47 13.33 -10.57
N VAL A 248 7.12 12.30 -10.01
CA VAL A 248 6.86 10.90 -10.37
C VAL A 248 6.43 10.17 -9.10
N PRO A 249 5.17 9.71 -9.01
CA PRO A 249 4.74 8.91 -7.87
C PRO A 249 5.44 7.55 -7.88
N TYR A 250 5.74 7.02 -6.70
CA TYR A 250 6.30 5.67 -6.55
C TYR A 250 5.26 4.74 -5.92
N ILE A 251 4.86 3.74 -6.70
CA ILE A 251 3.78 2.81 -6.37
C ILE A 251 4.41 1.55 -5.79
N ARG A 252 3.96 1.14 -4.61
CA ARG A 252 4.39 -0.12 -3.97
C ARG A 252 3.97 -1.31 -4.84
N VAL A 253 4.87 -2.27 -4.99
CA VAL A 253 4.69 -3.51 -5.78
C VAL A 253 4.35 -4.69 -4.87
#